data_AF-A0A2E4N1Z6-F1
#
_entry.id   AF-A0A2E4N1Z6-F1
#
_cell.length_a   1.000
_cell.length_b   1.000
_cell.length_c   1.000
_cell.angle_alpha   90.00
_cell.angle_beta   90.00
_cell.angle_gamma   90.00
#
_symmetry.space_group_name_H-M   'P 1'
#
loop_
_entity.id
_entity.type
_entity.pdbx_description
1 polymer ?
#
loop_
_entity_poly.entity_id
_entity_poly.type
_entity_poly.pdbx_seq_one_letter_code
_entity_poly.pdbx_strand_id
1 'polypeptide(L)'
;MHRKLGAWFPPGGHIDENELPDDAARREVLEESGLVVELVSHKSNLGDVGVLSQPECILLEDISSDHQHIDLIYFARVTGGKLSVSPSEAIDYRWCSEIDLEAPDIHEDIRRLGQQAIHKVSEFEKKE
;
A
#
# COMPACT_ATOMS: atom_id res chain seq x y z
N MET A 1 6.37 3.06 -11.85
CA MET A 1 7.82 3.13 -11.59
C MET A 1 8.11 4.43 -10.87
N HIS A 2 8.71 4.33 -9.69
CA HIS A 2 9.03 5.47 -8.85
C HIS A 2 10.13 6.31 -9.49
N ARG A 3 9.87 7.61 -9.65
CA ARG A 3 10.70 8.50 -10.49
C ARG A 3 12.14 8.62 -10.02
N LYS A 4 12.37 8.63 -8.70
CA LYS A 4 13.69 8.86 -8.11
C LYS A 4 14.49 7.57 -7.89
N LEU A 5 13.80 6.46 -7.68
CA LEU A 5 14.43 5.20 -7.27
C LEU A 5 14.62 4.22 -8.44
N GLY A 6 13.91 4.42 -9.56
CA GLY A 6 14.02 3.54 -10.73
C GLY A 6 13.52 2.11 -10.49
N ALA A 7 12.69 1.91 -9.46
CA ALA A 7 12.10 0.63 -9.09
C ALA A 7 10.57 0.74 -8.96
N TRP A 8 9.91 -0.41 -8.91
CA TRP A 8 8.46 -0.50 -8.70
C TRP A 8 8.15 -0.61 -7.22
N PHE A 9 7.31 0.31 -6.74
CA PHE A 9 6.81 0.34 -5.37
C PHE A 9 5.28 0.46 -5.39
N PRO A 10 4.58 -0.07 -4.38
CA PRO A 10 3.19 0.28 -4.14
C PRO A 10 3.08 1.78 -3.81
N PRO A 11 1.88 2.40 -3.96
CA PRO A 11 1.64 3.73 -3.44
C PRO A 11 1.86 3.78 -1.93
N GLY A 12 2.39 4.90 -1.44
CA GLY A 12 2.68 5.09 -0.03
C GLY A 12 3.56 6.30 0.24
N GLY A 13 3.50 6.79 1.47
CA GLY A 13 4.23 7.99 1.87
C GLY A 13 4.25 8.16 3.39
N HIS A 14 4.57 9.37 3.83
CA HIS A 14 4.68 9.67 5.25
C HIS A 14 3.29 9.80 5.87
N ILE A 15 3.21 9.46 7.16
CA ILE A 15 2.04 9.79 7.97
C ILE A 15 2.19 11.24 8.42
N ASP A 16 1.21 12.07 8.11
CA ASP A 16 1.22 13.49 8.48
C ASP A 16 0.98 13.70 9.98
N GLU A 17 1.29 14.91 10.47
CA GLU A 17 1.01 15.29 11.85
C GLU A 17 -0.50 15.19 12.15
N ASN A 18 -0.86 14.44 13.19
CA ASN A 18 -2.24 14.17 13.60
C ASN A 18 -3.04 13.30 12.61
N GLU A 19 -2.36 12.56 11.74
CA GLU A 19 -2.96 11.58 10.84
C GLU A 19 -2.86 10.16 11.42
N LEU A 20 -3.90 9.34 11.19
CA LEU A 20 -3.84 7.92 11.53
C LEU A 20 -3.15 7.14 10.40
N PRO A 21 -2.39 6.08 10.70
CA PRO A 21 -1.72 5.28 9.67
C PRO A 21 -2.63 4.76 8.56
N ASP A 22 -3.86 4.36 8.91
CA ASP A 22 -4.80 3.83 7.94
C ASP A 22 -5.46 4.94 7.09
N ASP A 23 -5.54 6.17 7.61
CA ASP A 23 -5.94 7.34 6.83
C ASP A 23 -4.83 7.74 5.85
N ALA A 24 -3.57 7.78 6.31
CA ALA A 24 -2.40 8.04 5.46
C ALA A 24 -2.35 7.07 4.27
N ALA A 25 -2.48 5.77 4.51
CA ALA A 25 -2.48 4.76 3.44
C ALA A 25 -3.59 5.01 2.40
N ARG A 26 -4.78 5.46 2.80
CA ARG A 26 -5.87 5.79 1.87
C ARG A 26 -5.60 7.08 1.11
N ARG A 27 -5.08 8.11 1.79
CA ARG A 27 -4.73 9.40 1.20
C ARG A 27 -3.64 9.24 0.13
N GLU A 28 -2.54 8.58 0.46
CA GLU A 28 -1.40 8.38 -0.45
C GLU A 28 -1.83 7.64 -1.72
N VAL A 29 -2.63 6.57 -1.60
CA VAL A 29 -3.18 5.88 -2.78
C VAL A 29 -4.03 6.82 -3.64
N LEU A 30 -4.86 7.66 -3.03
CA LEU A 30 -5.68 8.63 -3.76
C LEU A 30 -4.83 9.70 -4.45
N GLU A 31 -3.82 10.24 -3.77
CA GLU A 31 -2.95 11.30 -4.29
C GLU A 31 -2.05 10.79 -5.42
N GLU A 32 -1.47 9.61 -5.28
CA GLU A 32 -0.54 9.04 -6.25
C GLU A 32 -1.23 8.44 -7.48
N SER A 33 -2.42 7.85 -7.30
CA SER A 33 -3.06 7.03 -8.34
C SER A 33 -4.46 7.50 -8.74
N GLY A 34 -5.09 8.40 -7.99
CA GLY A 34 -6.49 8.82 -8.22
C GLY A 34 -7.54 7.76 -7.89
N LEU A 35 -7.14 6.65 -7.25
CA LEU A 35 -8.02 5.56 -6.85
C LEU A 35 -8.51 5.75 -5.42
N VAL A 36 -9.77 5.41 -5.20
CA VAL A 36 -10.35 5.31 -3.85
C VAL A 36 -10.32 3.85 -3.44
N VAL A 37 -9.80 3.58 -2.25
CA VAL A 37 -9.61 2.22 -1.75
C VAL A 37 -10.24 2.00 -0.38
N GLU A 38 -10.58 0.75 -0.13
CA GLU A 38 -10.94 0.22 1.18
C GLU A 38 -9.85 -0.75 1.64
N LEU A 39 -9.36 -0.57 2.87
CA LEU A 39 -8.36 -1.48 3.43
C LEU A 39 -9.00 -2.82 3.80
N VAL A 40 -8.35 -3.91 3.41
CA VAL A 40 -8.74 -5.28 3.75
C VAL A 40 -8.31 -5.57 5.18
N SER A 41 -9.09 -5.06 6.13
CA SER A 41 -8.80 -5.17 7.56
C SER A 41 -10.09 -5.17 8.36
N HIS A 42 -10.06 -5.78 9.55
CA HIS A 42 -11.21 -5.80 10.45
C HIS A 42 -11.09 -4.68 11.48
N LYS A 43 -11.79 -3.57 11.24
CA LYS A 43 -12.01 -2.56 12.28
C LYS A 43 -12.95 -3.14 13.34
N SER A 44 -12.62 -2.88 14.60
CA SER A 44 -13.42 -3.33 15.74
C SER A 44 -13.29 -2.34 16.88
N ASN A 45 -14.01 -2.58 17.97
CA ASN A 45 -13.87 -1.83 19.20
C ASN A 45 -13.42 -2.77 20.32
N LEU A 46 -12.50 -2.31 21.16
CA LEU A 46 -12.15 -2.92 22.43
C LEU A 46 -12.84 -2.11 23.54
N GLY A 47 -14.07 -2.51 23.89
CA GLY A 47 -14.93 -1.68 24.74
C GLY A 47 -15.30 -0.39 24.01
N ASP A 48 -14.98 0.76 24.62
CA ASP A 48 -15.21 2.09 24.03
C ASP A 48 -14.01 2.60 23.20
N VAL A 49 -12.95 1.79 23.06
CA VAL A 49 -11.73 2.17 22.32
C VAL A 49 -11.77 1.58 20.91
N GLY A 50 -11.64 2.44 19.88
CA GLY A 50 -11.57 1.99 18.49
C GLY A 50 -10.24 1.31 18.17
N VAL A 51 -10.30 0.13 17.56
CA VAL A 51 -9.14 -0.60 17.03
C VAL A 51 -8.92 -0.18 15.58
N LEU A 52 -7.73 0.36 15.31
CA LEU A 52 -7.33 0.76 13.96
C LEU A 52 -7.16 -0.46 13.04
N SER A 53 -7.18 -0.21 11.74
CA SER A 53 -6.76 -1.23 10.77
C SER A 53 -5.33 -1.66 11.10
N GLN A 54 -5.12 -2.96 11.29
CA GLN A 54 -3.81 -3.51 11.54
C GLN A 54 -3.04 -3.63 10.22
N PRO A 55 -1.76 -3.22 10.19
CA PRO A 55 -0.91 -3.51 9.03
C PRO A 55 -0.68 -5.01 8.92
N GLU A 56 -0.58 -5.49 7.69
CA GLU A 56 -0.25 -6.88 7.35
C GLU A 56 1.21 -7.19 7.63
N CYS A 57 2.06 -6.18 7.47
CA CYS A 57 3.48 -6.28 7.71
C CYS A 57 4.00 -4.93 8.22
N ILE A 58 4.99 -4.99 9.11
CA ILE A 58 5.75 -3.82 9.56
C ILE A 58 7.18 -4.06 9.11
N LEU A 59 7.69 -3.22 8.21
CA LEU A 59 9.06 -3.30 7.70
C LEU A 59 9.93 -2.24 8.36
N LEU A 60 11.23 -2.51 8.44
CA LEU A 60 12.24 -1.55 8.84
C LEU A 60 13.16 -1.34 7.64
N GLU A 61 13.15 -0.13 7.10
CA GLU A 61 13.90 0.21 5.88
C GLU A 61 15.05 1.18 6.23
N ASP A 62 16.27 0.81 5.81
CA ASP A 62 17.47 1.63 5.99
C ASP A 62 17.57 2.66 4.85
N ILE A 63 17.06 3.88 5.09
CA ILE A 63 17.10 4.96 4.09
C ILE A 63 18.51 5.58 4.00
N SER A 64 19.18 5.72 5.14
CA SER A 64 20.60 6.09 5.22
C SER A 64 21.23 5.60 6.52
N SER A 65 22.53 5.82 6.72
CA SER A 65 23.28 5.27 7.87
C SER A 65 22.76 5.67 9.25
N ASP A 66 22.03 6.78 9.34
CA ASP A 66 21.48 7.34 10.58
C ASP A 66 19.96 7.56 10.50
N HIS A 67 19.31 7.02 9.47
CA HIS A 67 17.90 7.24 9.23
C HIS A 67 17.20 5.97 8.73
N GLN A 68 16.24 5.51 9.53
CA GLN A 68 15.41 4.35 9.23
C GLN A 68 13.94 4.75 9.16
N HIS A 69 13.20 4.11 8.28
CA HIS A 69 11.75 4.21 8.21
C HIS A 69 11.11 2.94 8.76
N ILE A 70 9.95 3.10 9.39
CA ILE A 70 9.05 1.99 9.73
C ILE A 70 7.89 2.06 8.76
N ASP A 71 7.77 1.05 7.91
CA ASP A 71 6.73 1.00 6.90
C ASP A 71 5.58 0.11 7.40
N LEU A 72 4.37 0.67 7.42
CA LEU A 72 3.15 -0.04 7.80
C LEU A 72 2.42 -0.46 6.52
N ILE A 73 2.51 -1.75 6.19
CA ILE A 73 1.97 -2.28 4.93
C ILE A 73 0.51 -2.67 5.10
N TYR A 74 -0.35 -2.12 4.24
CA TYR A 74 -1.78 -2.43 4.19
C TYR A 74 -2.16 -3.02 2.84
N PHE A 75 -3.05 -4.01 2.84
CA PHE A 75 -3.70 -4.47 1.60
C PHE A 75 -5.05 -3.79 1.45
N ALA A 76 -5.43 -3.49 0.22
CA ALA A 76 -6.63 -2.72 -0.07
C ALA A 76 -7.27 -3.18 -1.38
N ARG A 77 -8.58 -2.96 -1.50
CA ARG A 77 -9.32 -3.11 -2.75
C ARG A 77 -9.75 -1.75 -3.28
N VAL A 78 -9.81 -1.62 -4.60
CA VAL A 78 -10.34 -0.42 -5.24
C VAL A 78 -11.86 -0.42 -5.16
N THR A 79 -12.42 0.65 -4.63
CA THR A 79 -13.87 0.86 -4.53
C THR A 79 -14.37 2.00 -5.41
N GLY A 80 -13.46 2.81 -5.97
CA GLY A 80 -13.80 3.88 -6.89
C GLY A 80 -12.59 4.68 -7.38
N GLY A 81 -12.87 5.87 -7.91
CA GLY A 81 -11.86 6.74 -8.49
C GLY A 81 -11.52 6.40 -9.95
N LYS A 82 -10.52 7.07 -10.50
CA LYS A 82 -10.03 6.85 -11.86
C LYS A 82 -8.51 6.93 -11.84
N LEU A 83 -7.89 5.88 -12.35
CA LEU A 83 -6.46 5.77 -12.43
C LEU A 83 -5.85 6.97 -13.19
N SER A 84 -5.04 7.72 -12.48
CA SER A 84 -4.36 8.93 -12.93
C SER A 84 -3.10 9.08 -12.09
N VAL A 85 -1.94 8.85 -12.71
CA VAL A 85 -0.67 8.94 -12.00
C VAL A 85 -0.29 10.39 -11.75
N SER A 86 0.08 10.69 -10.51
CA SER A 86 0.69 11.97 -10.16
C SER A 86 2.07 12.13 -10.84
N PRO A 87 2.25 13.09 -11.76
CA PRO A 87 3.51 13.24 -12.52
C PRO A 87 4.72 13.62 -11.66
N SER A 88 4.49 14.14 -10.44
CA SER A 88 5.55 14.53 -9.50
C SER A 88 6.23 13.33 -8.85
N GLU A 89 5.58 12.18 -8.75
CA GLU A 89 6.03 11.05 -7.92
C GLU A 89 6.38 9.81 -8.72
N ALA A 90 5.55 9.49 -9.71
CA ALA A 90 5.77 8.34 -10.58
C ALA A 90 5.79 8.74 -12.06
N ILE A 91 6.60 8.02 -12.83
CA ILE A 91 6.67 8.17 -14.29
C ILE A 91 5.82 7.14 -15.04
N ASP A 92 5.35 6.11 -14.32
CA ASP A 92 4.58 5.01 -14.88
C ASP A 92 3.79 4.29 -13.79
N TYR A 93 2.75 3.55 -14.17
CA TYR A 93 1.99 2.65 -13.30
C TYR A 93 1.79 1.30 -13.97
N ARG A 94 1.65 0.26 -13.17
CA ARG A 94 1.43 -1.09 -13.68
C ARG A 94 0.48 -1.84 -12.76
N TRP A 95 -0.61 -2.35 -13.34
CA TRP A 95 -1.36 -3.43 -12.71
C TRP A 95 -0.59 -4.72 -12.92
N CYS A 96 -0.34 -5.45 -11.84
CA CYS A 96 0.39 -6.70 -11.88
C CYS A 96 -0.53 -7.86 -11.48
N SER A 97 -0.60 -8.88 -12.32
CA SER A 97 -1.03 -10.21 -11.91
C SER A 97 0.05 -10.91 -11.07
N GLU A 98 -0.28 -12.07 -10.49
CA GLU A 98 0.73 -12.90 -9.80
C GLU A 98 1.93 -13.24 -10.70
N ILE A 99 1.68 -13.44 -12.00
CA ILE A 99 2.73 -13.72 -13.00
C ILE A 99 3.56 -12.47 -13.28
N ASP A 100 2.93 -11.29 -13.36
CA ASP A 100 3.65 -10.03 -13.57
C ASP A 100 4.60 -9.72 -12.41
N LEU A 101 4.20 -10.06 -11.18
CA LEU A 101 5.04 -9.89 -9.98
C LEU A 101 6.32 -10.72 -10.03
N GLU A 102 6.37 -11.78 -10.84
CA GLU A 102 7.57 -12.59 -11.01
C GLU A 102 8.65 -11.93 -11.88
N ALA A 103 8.36 -10.76 -12.46
CA ALA A 103 9.32 -10.04 -13.28
C ALA A 103 10.62 -9.70 -12.51
N PRO A 104 11.79 -9.73 -13.19
CA PRO A 104 13.09 -9.54 -12.53
C PRO A 104 13.32 -8.11 -12.03
N ASP A 105 12.55 -7.13 -12.51
CA ASP A 105 12.61 -5.72 -12.12
C ASP A 105 11.74 -5.39 -10.89
N ILE A 106 11.05 -6.38 -10.32
CA ILE A 106 10.26 -6.24 -9.10
C ILE A 106 11.05 -6.84 -7.94
N HIS A 107 11.29 -6.04 -6.90
CA HIS A 107 12.01 -6.50 -5.72
C HIS A 107 11.25 -7.61 -4.99
N GLU A 108 12.00 -8.46 -4.27
CA GLU A 108 11.46 -9.68 -3.66
C GLU A 108 10.38 -9.41 -2.61
N ASP A 109 10.59 -8.39 -1.77
CA ASP A 109 9.63 -7.90 -0.79
C ASP A 109 8.32 -7.46 -1.45
N ILE A 110 8.39 -6.62 -2.49
CA ILE A 110 7.23 -6.13 -3.24
C ILE A 110 6.50 -7.28 -3.94
N ARG A 111 7.23 -8.24 -4.51
CA ARG A 111 6.66 -9.45 -5.11
C ARG A 111 5.89 -10.28 -4.09
N ARG A 112 6.52 -10.62 -2.96
CA ARG A 112 5.92 -11.47 -1.92
C ARG A 112 4.69 -10.80 -1.31
N LEU A 113 4.78 -9.51 -0.99
CA LEU A 113 3.65 -8.74 -0.43
C LEU A 113 2.53 -8.55 -1.47
N GLY A 114 2.86 -8.29 -2.74
CA GLY A 114 1.88 -8.18 -3.81
C GLY A 114 1.10 -9.47 -4.04
N GLN A 115 1.78 -10.62 -4.02
CA GLN A 115 1.14 -11.94 -4.13
C GLN A 115 0.19 -12.21 -2.95
N GLN A 116 0.63 -11.88 -1.73
CA GLN A 116 -0.24 -11.98 -0.54
C GLN A 116 -1.45 -11.05 -0.64
N ALA A 117 -1.28 -9.84 -1.15
CA ALA A 117 -2.36 -8.88 -1.36
C ALA A 117 -3.42 -9.42 -2.33
N ILE A 118 -3.01 -9.95 -3.49
CA ILE A 118 -3.92 -10.55 -4.48
C ILE A 118 -4.75 -11.67 -3.83
N HIS A 119 -4.10 -12.56 -3.08
CA HIS A 119 -4.78 -13.65 -2.40
C HIS A 119 -5.77 -13.16 -1.34
N LYS A 120 -5.32 -12.29 -0.43
CA LYS A 120 -6.12 -11.82 0.70
C LYS A 120 -7.33 -10.99 0.27
N VAL A 121 -7.16 -10.11 -0.73
CA VAL A 121 -8.27 -9.34 -1.31
C VAL A 121 -9.30 -10.29 -1.94
N SER A 122 -8.84 -11.29 -2.71
CA SER A 122 -9.72 -12.28 -3.33
C SER A 122 -10.52 -13.12 -2.32
N GLU A 123 -9.95 -13.40 -1.15
CA GLU A 123 -10.67 -14.07 -0.06
C GLU A 123 -11.65 -13.14 0.66
N PHE A 124 -11.29 -11.87 0.83
CA PHE A 124 -12.14 -10.86 1.45
C PHE A 124 -13.41 -10.62 0.63
N GLU A 125 -13.28 -10.47 -0.69
CA GLU A 125 -14.41 -10.26 -1.60
C GLU A 125 -15.40 -11.44 -1.65
N LYS A 126 -14.97 -12.66 -1.33
CA LYS A 126 -15.85 -13.84 -1.27
C LYS A 126 -16.67 -13.92 0.01
N LYS A 127 -16.30 -13.16 1.05
CA LYS A 127 -16.94 -13.19 2.38
C LYS A 127 -18.04 -12.14 2.55
N GLU A 128 -18.16 -11.19 1.62
CA GLU A 128 -19.26 -10.22 1.53
C GLU A 128 -20.42 -10.74 0.66
#